data_AF-A0A7J6LZP9-F1
#
_entry.id   AF-A0A7J6LZP9-F1
#
_cell.length_a   1.000
_cell.length_b   1.000
_cell.length_c   1.000
_cell.angle_alpha   90.00
_cell.angle_beta   90.00
_cell.angle_gamma   90.00
#
_symmetry.space_group_name_H-M   'P 1'
#
loop_
_entity.id
_entity.type
_entity.pdbx_description
1 polymer ?
#
loop_
_entity_poly.entity_id
_entity_poly.type
_entity_poly.pdbx_seq_one_letter_code
_entity_poly.pdbx_strand_id
1 'polypeptide(L)'
;MRLFALLCLTRLASSSEKQPVSAAELIYRMAGKEESWSDGAVTGKRPTFVALDPRAPEDEECIGYISIRMPLARETTTKQREQKAPVPEEEEYAKIVHLYVREDWRGRRVATNLLRRLVEHIGQQKSPSIVATCAAVDSRNGHAVKAYTNAGFILSTSDWLADTYCYFHHQETVSLAE
;
A
#
# COMPACT_ATOMS: atom_id res chain seq x y z
N MET A 1 -17.17 -21.29 -68.23
CA MET A 1 -17.23 -21.63 -66.79
C MET A 1 -16.97 -20.36 -65.99
N ARG A 2 -17.76 -20.09 -64.95
CA ARG A 2 -17.92 -18.78 -64.29
C ARG A 2 -16.76 -18.46 -63.33
N LEU A 3 -16.29 -17.22 -63.39
CA LEU A 3 -15.51 -16.54 -62.34
C LEU A 3 -16.30 -16.52 -61.02
N PHE A 4 -15.60 -16.69 -59.89
CA PHE A 4 -15.89 -15.97 -58.65
C PHE A 4 -14.61 -15.84 -57.81
N ALA A 5 -14.07 -14.62 -57.76
CA ALA A 5 -13.05 -14.23 -56.80
C ALA A 5 -13.73 -14.00 -55.44
N LEU A 6 -13.33 -14.76 -54.43
CA LEU A 6 -13.82 -14.59 -53.06
C LEU A 6 -12.96 -13.52 -52.35
N LEU A 7 -13.46 -12.29 -52.32
CA LEU A 7 -12.94 -11.22 -51.47
C LEU A 7 -13.14 -11.62 -50.01
N CYS A 8 -12.07 -11.97 -49.31
CA CYS A 8 -12.04 -12.06 -47.86
C CYS A 8 -12.06 -10.64 -47.25
N LEU A 9 -13.24 -10.04 -47.19
CA LEU A 9 -13.54 -8.90 -46.34
C LEU A 9 -13.82 -9.41 -44.91
N THR A 10 -12.78 -9.80 -44.19
CA THR A 10 -12.87 -9.89 -42.72
C THR A 10 -12.49 -8.54 -42.15
N ARG A 11 -13.54 -7.79 -41.80
CA ARG A 11 -13.56 -6.66 -40.88
C ARG A 11 -12.32 -6.60 -39.98
N LEU A 12 -11.54 -5.53 -40.09
CA LEU A 12 -10.93 -4.93 -38.92
C LEU A 12 -12.08 -4.61 -37.96
N ALA A 13 -12.37 -5.53 -37.04
CA ALA A 13 -12.88 -5.12 -35.76
C ALA A 13 -11.76 -4.25 -35.19
N SER A 14 -11.92 -2.94 -35.33
CA SER A 14 -11.27 -1.96 -34.47
C SER A 14 -11.82 -2.20 -33.07
N SER A 15 -11.36 -3.31 -32.47
CA SER A 15 -11.24 -3.41 -31.04
C SER A 15 -10.26 -2.30 -30.71
N SER A 16 -10.79 -1.16 -30.29
CA SER A 16 -10.04 -0.27 -29.42
C SER A 16 -9.83 -1.08 -28.14
N GLU A 17 -8.91 -2.05 -28.19
CA GLU A 17 -8.29 -2.64 -27.03
C GLU A 17 -7.67 -1.43 -26.33
N LYS A 18 -8.41 -0.88 -25.37
CA LYS A 18 -7.89 0.13 -24.46
C LYS A 18 -6.61 -0.48 -23.91
N GLN A 19 -5.46 0.02 -24.36
CA GLN A 19 -4.17 -0.47 -23.88
C GLN A 19 -4.21 -0.51 -22.36
N PRO A 20 -3.84 -1.63 -21.72
CA PRO A 20 -3.93 -1.76 -20.28
C PRO A 20 -3.11 -0.65 -19.63
N VAL A 21 -3.73 0.11 -18.71
CA VAL A 21 -2.99 1.10 -17.89
C VAL A 21 -1.82 0.37 -17.23
N SER A 22 -0.62 0.93 -17.34
CA SER A 22 0.52 0.45 -16.57
C SER A 22 0.45 0.99 -15.14
N ALA A 23 0.96 0.25 -14.16
CA ALA A 23 0.90 0.71 -12.77
C ALA A 23 1.66 2.03 -12.50
N ALA A 24 2.52 2.47 -13.41
CA ALA A 24 3.20 3.77 -13.34
C ALA A 24 2.26 4.94 -13.69
N GLU A 25 1.20 4.69 -14.45
CA GLU A 25 0.23 5.67 -14.92
C GLU A 25 -0.98 5.80 -13.97
N LEU A 26 -1.04 4.98 -12.92
CA LEU A 26 -2.05 5.11 -11.85
C LEU A 26 -1.79 6.37 -11.02
N ILE A 27 -2.88 6.96 -10.51
CA ILE A 27 -2.81 8.07 -9.56
C ILE A 27 -2.69 7.47 -8.15
N TYR A 28 -1.63 7.86 -7.43
CA TYR A 28 -1.43 7.49 -6.03
C TYR A 28 -1.61 8.72 -5.16
N ARG A 29 -2.58 8.68 -4.24
CA ARG A 29 -2.87 9.84 -3.37
C ARG A 29 -3.38 9.43 -2.00
N MET A 30 -3.38 10.38 -1.08
CA MET A 30 -4.08 10.25 0.19
C MET A 30 -5.58 10.14 -0.06
N ALA A 31 -6.26 9.29 0.71
CA ALA A 31 -7.72 9.25 0.70
C ALA A 31 -8.28 10.58 1.24
N GLY A 32 -9.31 11.13 0.60
CA GLY A 32 -10.02 12.35 0.99
C GLY A 32 -10.88 12.13 2.25
N LYS A 33 -11.14 13.21 3.02
CA LYS A 33 -11.88 13.13 4.30
C LYS A 33 -13.35 12.76 4.12
N GLU A 34 -13.91 13.08 2.98
CA GLU A 34 -15.34 12.96 2.68
C GLU A 34 -15.64 11.81 1.71
N GLU A 35 -14.62 11.02 1.34
CA GLU A 35 -14.79 9.88 0.43
C GLU A 35 -15.51 8.72 1.13
N SER A 36 -16.61 8.25 0.56
CA SER A 36 -17.32 7.05 0.97
C SER A 36 -16.62 5.81 0.41
N TRP A 37 -16.30 4.84 1.27
CA TRP A 37 -15.62 3.60 0.88
C TRP A 37 -16.55 2.41 1.14
N SER A 38 -17.06 1.79 0.08
CA SER A 38 -17.99 0.65 0.16
C SER A 38 -17.37 -0.71 -0.13
N ASP A 39 -16.21 -0.78 -0.80
CA ASP A 39 -15.63 -2.06 -1.22
C ASP A 39 -14.19 -2.26 -0.74
N GLY A 40 -13.96 -3.41 -0.10
CA GLY A 40 -12.63 -3.88 0.31
C GLY A 40 -12.10 -3.29 1.61
N ALA A 41 -12.35 -2.02 1.91
CA ALA A 41 -12.01 -1.44 3.22
C ALA A 41 -12.80 -2.19 4.31
N VAL A 42 -12.13 -3.07 5.06
CA VAL A 42 -12.72 -3.79 6.18
C VAL A 42 -13.56 -2.81 6.99
N THR A 43 -14.87 -3.05 6.96
CA THR A 43 -15.97 -2.32 7.61
C THR A 43 -15.47 -1.35 8.68
N GLY A 44 -15.37 -0.06 8.32
CA GLY A 44 -15.17 1.05 9.26
C GLY A 44 -13.76 1.64 9.36
N LYS A 45 -12.74 1.16 8.63
CA LYS A 45 -11.40 1.79 8.63
C LYS A 45 -11.03 2.39 7.28
N ARG A 46 -11.00 3.73 7.25
CA ARG A 46 -10.65 4.53 6.07
C ARG A 46 -9.23 4.22 5.56
N PRO A 47 -9.02 4.09 4.24
CA PRO A 47 -7.68 3.97 3.67
C PRO A 47 -6.85 5.21 3.93
N THR A 48 -5.53 5.03 4.06
CA THR A 48 -4.58 6.13 4.18
C THR A 48 -4.18 6.61 2.79
N PHE A 49 -3.75 5.67 1.94
CA PHE A 49 -3.39 5.90 0.54
C PHE A 49 -4.18 5.00 -0.38
N VAL A 50 -4.46 5.50 -1.58
CA VAL A 50 -5.26 4.83 -2.61
C VAL A 50 -4.53 4.91 -3.95
N ALA A 51 -4.72 3.89 -4.78
CA ALA A 51 -4.27 3.82 -6.16
C ALA A 51 -5.51 3.81 -7.05
N LEU A 52 -5.59 4.78 -7.95
CA LEU A 52 -6.75 5.05 -8.80
C LEU A 52 -6.40 4.91 -10.27
N ASP A 53 -7.30 4.30 -11.06
CA ASP A 53 -7.25 4.34 -12.52
C ASP A 53 -8.03 5.57 -13.01
N PRO A 54 -7.37 6.63 -13.50
CA PRO A 54 -8.03 7.87 -13.91
C PRO A 54 -8.94 7.73 -15.14
N ARG A 55 -8.94 6.55 -15.78
CA ARG A 55 -9.73 6.26 -16.99
C ARG A 55 -10.93 5.38 -16.69
N ALA A 56 -11.04 4.87 -15.46
CA ALA A 56 -12.14 4.02 -15.04
C ALA A 56 -13.34 4.88 -14.60
N PRO A 57 -14.58 4.36 -14.72
CA PRO A 57 -15.75 4.93 -14.08
C PRO A 57 -15.54 5.13 -12.56
N GLU A 58 -16.25 6.09 -11.94
CA GLU A 58 -16.05 6.46 -10.51
C GLU A 58 -16.17 5.26 -9.55
N ASP A 59 -17.05 4.30 -9.85
CA ASP A 59 -17.27 3.08 -9.07
C ASP A 59 -16.16 2.03 -9.24
N GLU A 60 -15.39 2.06 -10.33
CA GLU A 60 -14.29 1.14 -10.61
C GLU A 60 -12.90 1.79 -10.50
N GLU A 61 -12.85 3.05 -10.09
CA GLU A 61 -11.65 3.87 -10.04
C GLU A 61 -10.59 3.29 -9.09
N CYS A 62 -11.03 2.67 -7.98
CA CYS A 62 -10.13 2.15 -6.97
C CYS A 62 -9.51 0.80 -7.36
N ILE A 63 -8.19 0.82 -7.58
CA ILE A 63 -7.39 -0.35 -7.93
C ILE A 63 -6.74 -1.00 -6.70
N GLY A 64 -6.47 -0.21 -5.67
CA GLY A 64 -5.86 -0.70 -4.45
C GLY A 64 -5.74 0.39 -3.40
N TYR A 65 -5.50 -0.02 -2.16
CA TYR A 65 -5.33 0.91 -1.05
C TYR A 65 -4.43 0.32 0.03
N ILE A 66 -3.94 1.20 0.89
CA ILE A 66 -3.19 0.85 2.09
C ILE A 66 -3.71 1.67 3.28
N SER A 67 -3.88 1.01 4.42
CA SER A 67 -4.32 1.61 5.67
C SER A 67 -3.26 1.41 6.74
N ILE A 68 -2.94 2.48 7.47
CA ILE A 68 -2.04 2.44 8.61
C ILE A 68 -2.75 2.80 9.91
N ARG A 69 -2.21 2.28 11.01
CA ARG A 69 -2.48 2.76 12.36
C ARG A 69 -1.22 3.50 12.83
N MET A 70 -1.37 4.79 13.10
CA MET A 70 -0.32 5.58 13.73
C MET A 70 -0.27 5.25 15.22
N PRO A 71 0.92 5.35 15.85
CA PRO A 71 0.99 5.29 17.30
C PRO A 71 0.14 6.41 17.91
N LEU A 72 -0.52 6.13 19.03
CA LEU A 72 -1.25 7.16 19.75
C LEU A 72 -0.21 8.20 20.19
N ALA A 73 -0.39 9.46 19.78
CA ALA A 73 0.41 10.53 20.33
C ALA A 73 0.22 10.51 21.84
N ARG A 74 1.31 10.61 22.62
CA ARG A 74 1.27 10.71 24.09
C ARG A 74 0.32 11.83 24.49
N GLU A 75 -0.95 11.52 24.72
CA GLU A 75 -1.78 12.35 25.56
C GLU A 75 -1.21 12.15 26.95
N THR A 76 -0.44 13.13 27.42
CA THR A 76 -0.02 13.27 28.81
C THR A 76 -1.27 13.39 29.68
N THR A 77 -2.02 12.32 29.83
CA THR A 77 -3.07 12.20 30.82
C THR A 77 -2.36 11.93 32.13
N THR A 78 -2.24 13.00 32.92
CA THR A 78 -1.74 13.01 34.30
C THR A 78 -2.38 11.93 35.20
N LYS A 79 -3.47 11.29 34.74
CA LYS A 79 -4.22 10.23 35.43
C LYS A 79 -3.64 8.81 35.33
N GLN A 80 -2.71 8.50 34.42
CA GLN A 80 -2.13 7.14 34.37
C GLN A 80 -1.00 6.90 35.39
N ARG A 81 -0.52 7.94 36.09
CA ARG A 81 0.49 7.79 37.15
C ARG A 81 0.00 7.06 38.41
N GLU A 82 -1.31 6.84 38.56
CA GLU A 82 -1.88 6.14 39.72
C GLU A 82 -2.02 4.63 39.54
N GLN A 83 -1.84 4.10 38.33
CA GLN A 83 -1.86 2.65 38.10
C GLN A 83 -0.42 2.14 37.98
N LYS A 84 0.06 1.42 39.02
CA LYS A 84 1.33 0.67 39.06
C LYS A 84 1.36 -0.53 38.09
N ALA A 85 0.73 -0.43 36.92
CA ALA A 85 0.97 -1.37 35.85
C ALA A 85 2.20 -0.87 35.06
N PRO A 86 3.16 -1.74 34.70
CA PRO A 86 4.18 -1.35 33.72
C PRO A 86 3.44 -0.88 32.46
N VAL A 87 3.56 0.41 32.16
CA VAL A 87 3.08 0.96 30.89
C VAL A 87 3.89 0.24 29.82
N PRO A 88 3.26 -0.52 28.90
CA PRO A 88 3.97 -1.09 27.77
C PRO A 88 4.66 0.06 27.04
N GLU A 89 5.94 -0.07 26.69
CA GLU A 89 6.61 0.90 25.83
C GLU A 89 5.72 1.12 24.59
N GLU A 90 5.07 2.28 24.50
CA GLU A 90 4.16 2.57 23.39
C GLU A 90 4.99 2.57 22.10
N GLU A 91 4.67 1.62 21.22
CA GLU A 91 5.35 1.36 19.95
C GLU A 91 5.54 2.65 19.14
N GLU A 92 6.78 3.12 18.94
CA GLU A 92 7.12 4.26 18.06
C GLU A 92 7.02 3.91 16.56
N TYR A 93 6.11 3.01 16.22
CA TYR A 93 6.01 2.38 14.91
C TYR A 93 4.64 2.63 14.29
N ALA A 94 4.61 3.05 13.03
CA ALA A 94 3.38 3.03 12.24
C ALA A 94 3.11 1.58 11.79
N LYS A 95 1.90 1.06 12.04
CA LYS A 95 1.54 -0.30 11.65
C LYS A 95 0.68 -0.30 10.40
N ILE A 96 1.11 -0.97 9.34
CA ILE A 96 0.25 -1.25 8.18
C ILE A 96 -0.75 -2.32 8.61
N VAL A 97 -2.03 -1.97 8.59
CA VAL A 97 -3.12 -2.86 9.03
C VAL A 97 -3.80 -3.54 7.84
N HIS A 98 -3.85 -2.88 6.69
CA HIS A 98 -4.42 -3.44 5.47
C HIS A 98 -3.63 -2.95 4.26
N LEU A 99 -3.36 -3.88 3.34
CA LEU A 99 -2.87 -3.60 2.00
C LEU A 99 -3.69 -4.46 1.04
N TYR A 100 -4.39 -3.81 0.12
CA TYR A 100 -5.25 -4.46 -0.85
C TYR A 100 -4.92 -3.98 -2.26
N VAL A 101 -4.95 -4.92 -3.20
CA VAL A 101 -4.88 -4.67 -4.63
C VAL A 101 -5.89 -5.58 -5.31
N ARG A 102 -6.70 -5.00 -6.20
CA ARG A 102 -7.70 -5.70 -7.01
C ARG A 102 -7.03 -6.81 -7.81
N GLU A 103 -7.75 -7.91 -8.00
CA GLU A 103 -7.18 -9.18 -8.47
C GLU A 103 -6.51 -9.06 -9.86
N ASP A 104 -7.15 -8.35 -10.78
CA ASP A 104 -6.67 -8.04 -12.13
C ASP A 104 -5.39 -7.18 -12.17
N TRP A 105 -5.04 -6.57 -11.04
CA TRP A 105 -3.88 -5.70 -10.86
C TRP A 105 -2.77 -6.30 -10.00
N ARG A 106 -2.96 -7.51 -9.48
CA ARG A 106 -1.92 -8.22 -8.74
C ARG A 106 -0.70 -8.48 -9.64
N GLY A 107 0.50 -8.41 -9.06
CA GLY A 107 1.76 -8.59 -9.78
C GLY A 107 2.24 -7.38 -10.60
N ARG A 108 1.41 -6.33 -10.79
CA ARG A 108 1.78 -5.13 -11.56
C ARG A 108 2.52 -4.06 -10.75
N ARG A 109 3.19 -4.40 -9.65
CA ARG A 109 3.88 -3.45 -8.74
C ARG A 109 2.99 -2.39 -8.05
N VAL A 110 1.66 -2.44 -8.19
CA VAL A 110 0.73 -1.51 -7.49
C VAL A 110 0.97 -1.52 -5.98
N ALA A 111 1.04 -2.70 -5.37
CA ALA A 111 1.32 -2.86 -3.94
C ALA A 111 2.67 -2.24 -3.53
N THR A 112 3.72 -2.47 -4.32
CA THR A 112 5.05 -1.85 -4.09
C THR A 112 4.97 -0.33 -4.14
N ASN A 113 4.25 0.24 -5.11
CA ASN A 113 4.12 1.68 -5.26
C ASN A 113 3.30 2.29 -4.11
N LEU A 114 2.20 1.65 -3.69
CA LEU A 114 1.44 2.06 -2.50
C LEU A 114 2.33 2.11 -1.26
N LEU A 115 3.13 1.07 -1.03
CA LEU A 115 4.08 1.00 0.09
C LEU A 115 5.14 2.12 0.02
N ARG A 116 5.74 2.34 -1.16
CA ARG A 116 6.74 3.42 -1.35
C ARG A 116 6.16 4.81 -1.08
N ARG A 117 4.97 5.09 -1.64
CA ARG A 117 4.29 6.38 -1.43
C ARG A 117 3.93 6.61 0.03
N LEU A 118 3.51 5.55 0.73
CA LEU A 118 3.24 5.62 2.16
C LEU A 118 4.50 6.01 2.96
N VAL A 119 5.62 5.32 2.74
CA VAL A 119 6.83 5.58 3.53
C VAL A 119 7.47 6.92 3.16
N GLU A 120 7.44 7.32 1.89
CA GLU A 120 7.81 8.67 1.44
C GLU A 120 6.99 9.74 2.18
N HIS A 121 5.68 9.53 2.30
CA HIS A 121 4.80 10.46 2.98
C HIS A 121 5.08 10.56 4.49
N ILE A 122 5.25 9.43 5.16
CA ILE A 122 5.59 9.41 6.60
C ILE A 122 6.93 10.13 6.84
N GLY A 123 7.94 9.86 6.01
CA GLY A 123 9.24 10.54 6.08
C GLY A 123 9.14 12.07 5.85
N GLN A 124 8.30 12.49 4.89
CA GLN A 124 8.08 13.93 4.61
C GLN A 124 7.34 14.66 5.72
N GLN A 125 6.44 13.99 6.44
CA GLN A 125 5.72 14.61 7.56
C GLN A 125 6.64 14.97 8.74
N LYS A 126 7.93 14.57 8.70
CA LYS A 126 8.93 14.83 9.75
C LYS A 126 8.38 14.54 11.15
N SER A 127 7.63 13.45 11.31
CA SER A 127 7.12 13.04 12.62
C SER A 127 8.30 12.43 13.37
N PRO A 128 8.92 13.13 14.35
CA PRO A 128 10.14 12.63 15.01
C PRO A 128 9.86 11.39 15.86
N SER A 129 8.58 11.08 16.11
CA SER A 129 8.12 9.96 16.93
C SER A 129 7.91 8.66 16.14
N ILE A 130 8.08 8.65 14.81
CA ILE A 130 7.87 7.44 14.01
C ILE A 130 9.22 6.98 13.46
N VAL A 131 9.80 6.00 14.13
CA VAL A 131 11.13 5.47 13.77
C VAL A 131 11.04 4.42 12.66
N ALA A 132 9.93 3.68 12.59
CA ALA A 132 9.70 2.71 11.51
C ALA A 132 8.22 2.56 11.13
N THR A 133 7.99 1.99 9.95
CA THR A 133 6.69 1.48 9.51
C THR A 133 6.79 -0.03 9.34
N CYS A 134 5.92 -0.78 10.01
CA CYS A 134 5.98 -2.24 10.01
C CYS A 134 4.65 -2.88 9.60
N ALA A 135 4.74 -4.11 9.10
CA ALA A 135 3.60 -4.95 8.73
C ALA A 135 3.87 -6.41 9.09
N ALA A 136 2.84 -7.11 9.57
CA ALA A 136 2.84 -8.56 9.63
C ALA A 136 2.35 -9.11 8.27
N VAL A 137 3.10 -10.04 7.70
CA VAL A 137 2.89 -10.59 6.36
C VAL A 137 2.87 -12.11 6.46
N ASP A 138 1.86 -12.76 5.85
CA ASP A 138 1.89 -14.21 5.67
C ASP A 138 3.06 -14.56 4.73
N SER A 139 4.04 -15.30 5.26
CA SER A 139 5.26 -15.70 4.54
C SER A 139 4.96 -16.53 3.28
N ARG A 140 3.80 -17.20 3.24
CA ARG A 140 3.35 -17.99 2.07
C ARG A 140 2.79 -17.10 0.96
N ASN A 141 2.44 -15.84 1.26
CA ASN A 141 1.99 -14.88 0.25
C ASN A 141 3.20 -14.26 -0.46
N GLY A 142 3.75 -14.99 -1.44
CA GLY A 142 4.91 -14.55 -2.22
C GLY A 142 4.72 -13.21 -2.94
N HIS A 143 3.47 -12.84 -3.28
CA HIS A 143 3.16 -11.52 -3.86
C HIS A 143 3.33 -10.40 -2.83
N ALA A 144 2.83 -10.60 -1.60
CA ALA A 144 2.99 -9.63 -0.52
C ALA A 144 4.46 -9.49 -0.15
N VAL A 145 5.15 -10.60 0.14
CA VAL A 145 6.59 -10.62 0.46
C VAL A 145 7.40 -9.85 -0.58
N LYS A 146 7.19 -10.14 -1.88
CA LYS A 146 7.86 -9.43 -2.97
C LYS A 146 7.50 -7.95 -3.04
N ALA A 147 6.27 -7.58 -2.68
CA ALA A 147 5.86 -6.18 -2.68
C ALA A 147 6.59 -5.38 -1.60
N TYR A 148 6.68 -5.91 -0.39
CA TYR A 148 7.38 -5.31 0.76
C TYR A 148 8.88 -5.19 0.51
N THR A 149 9.54 -6.26 0.07
CA THR A 149 11.00 -6.22 -0.22
C THR A 149 11.33 -5.24 -1.34
N ASN A 150 10.56 -5.22 -2.43
CA ASN A 150 10.75 -4.23 -3.50
C ASN A 150 10.47 -2.79 -3.04
N ALA A 151 9.64 -2.60 -2.02
CA ALA A 151 9.38 -1.28 -1.44
C ALA A 151 10.48 -0.84 -0.45
N GLY A 152 11.49 -1.68 -0.19
CA GLY A 152 12.60 -1.38 0.71
C GLY A 152 12.37 -1.81 2.16
N PHE A 153 11.30 -2.57 2.44
CA PHE A 153 11.09 -3.13 3.77
C PHE A 153 12.03 -4.33 3.98
N ILE A 154 12.60 -4.41 5.17
CA ILE A 154 13.51 -5.46 5.61
C ILE A 154 12.74 -6.40 6.53
N LEU A 155 13.00 -7.70 6.41
CA LEU A 155 12.49 -8.69 7.35
C LEU A 155 13.14 -8.44 8.72
N SER A 156 12.34 -8.05 9.70
CA SER A 156 12.79 -7.75 11.07
C SER A 156 12.73 -8.99 11.96
N THR A 157 11.58 -9.68 11.95
CA THR A 157 11.38 -10.93 12.68
C THR A 157 10.57 -11.90 11.84
N SER A 158 10.79 -13.19 12.06
CA SER A 158 9.99 -14.27 11.49
C SER A 158 9.51 -15.12 12.65
N ASP A 159 8.20 -15.29 12.78
CA ASP A 159 7.59 -16.19 13.74
C ASP A 159 6.62 -17.16 13.06
N TRP A 160 6.00 -18.04 13.85
CA TRP A 160 5.10 -19.07 13.33
C TRP A 160 3.77 -18.54 12.78
N LEU A 161 3.40 -17.30 13.10
CA LEU A 161 2.15 -16.66 12.68
C LEU A 161 2.35 -15.75 11.46
N ALA A 162 3.42 -14.97 11.44
CA ALA A 162 3.70 -14.04 10.34
C ALA A 162 5.17 -13.58 10.33
N ASP A 163 5.65 -13.22 9.14
CA ASP A 163 6.89 -12.48 8.99
C ASP A 163 6.62 -10.99 9.21
N THR A 164 7.41 -10.33 10.06
CA THR A 164 7.32 -8.89 10.27
C THR A 164 8.32 -8.15 9.39
N TYR A 165 7.81 -7.35 8.46
CA TYR A 165 8.59 -6.49 7.59
C TYR A 165 8.55 -5.05 8.09
N CYS A 166 9.70 -4.38 8.17
CA CYS A 166 9.82 -3.00 8.64
C CYS A 166 10.62 -2.12 7.67
N TYR A 167 10.20 -0.86 7.56
CA TYR A 167 10.92 0.22 6.88
C TYR A 167 11.32 1.27 7.93
N PHE A 168 12.60 1.57 8.06
CA PHE A 168 13.11 2.53 9.05
C PHE A 168 13.27 3.93 8.43
N HIS A 169 12.67 4.95 9.06
CA HIS A 169 12.60 6.33 8.51
C HIS A 169 13.82 7.19 8.83
N HIS A 170 14.55 6.84 9.89
CA HIS A 170 15.84 7.43 10.21
C HIS A 170 16.96 6.48 9.80
N GLN A 171 17.58 6.74 8.65
CA GLN A 171 18.99 6.40 8.46
C GLN A 171 19.77 7.68 8.74
N GLU A 172 20.16 7.89 9.99
CA GLU A 172 21.41 8.63 10.17
C GLU A 172 22.47 7.80 9.45
N THR A 173 23.03 8.36 8.39
CA THR A 173 24.32 7.93 7.87
C THR A 173 25.29 8.00 9.04
N VAL A 174 25.47 6.88 9.74
CA VAL A 174 26.63 6.69 10.59
C VAL A 174 27.80 6.73 9.62
N SER A 175 28.46 7.89 9.55
CA SER A 175 29.75 8.04 8.87
C SER A 175 30.73 7.11 9.57
N LEU A 176 30.84 5.88 9.07
CA LEU A 176 31.95 5.00 9.38
C LEU A 176 33.14 5.43 8.52
N ALA A 177 33.82 6.50 8.96
CA ALA A 177 35.14 7.00 8.53
C ALA A 177 35.28 8.42 9.11
N GLU A 178 36.28 8.81 9.90
CA GLU A 178 37.58 8.23 10.33
C GLU A 178 37.83 8.54 11.81
#